data_AF-A0A3B0V5B4-F1
#
_entry.id   AF-A0A3B0V5B4-F1
#
_cell.length_a   1.000
_cell.length_b   1.000
_cell.length_c   1.000
_cell.angle_alpha   90.00
_cell.angle_beta   90.00
_cell.angle_gamma   90.00
#
_symmetry.space_group_name_H-M   'P 1'
#
loop_
_entity.id
_entity.type
_entity.pdbx_description
1 polymer ?
#
loop_
_entity_poly.entity_id
_entity_poly.type
_entity_poly.pdbx_seq_one_letter_code
_entity_poly.pdbx_strand_id
1 'polypeptide(L)'
;TVQTDKDAMWQAMNSIELDNWSVASADEDSCILILKYNDQAARERENANFIKKLFTRDKYYSDYSGEYKLSCQQQGSITKAKFAKIDDSAAKTFLADNVMTKLYGQFE
;
A
#
# COMPACT_ATOMS: atom_id res chain seq x y z
N THR A 1 8.24 -14.75 1.03
CA THR A 1 8.35 -14.62 2.50
C THR A 1 9.79 -14.27 2.82
N VAL A 2 10.04 -13.09 3.39
CA VAL A 2 11.38 -12.69 3.84
C VAL A 2 11.69 -13.41 5.16
N GLN A 3 12.91 -13.92 5.33
CA GLN A 3 13.38 -14.47 6.61
C GLN A 3 14.27 -13.43 7.28
N THR A 4 13.70 -12.67 8.21
CA THR A 4 14.44 -11.64 8.95
C THR A 4 13.82 -11.43 10.33
N ASP A 5 14.56 -10.80 11.24
CA ASP A 5 14.06 -10.42 12.57
C ASP A 5 13.05 -9.25 12.49
N LYS A 6 12.37 -8.96 13.61
CA LYS A 6 11.33 -7.93 13.66
C LYS A 6 11.91 -6.55 13.33
N ASP A 7 13.09 -6.24 13.85
CA ASP A 7 13.70 -4.92 13.76
C ASP A 7 14.12 -4.62 12.32
N ALA A 8 14.78 -5.57 11.66
CA ALA A 8 15.13 -5.48 10.26
C ALA A 8 13.89 -5.42 9.35
N MET A 9 12.82 -6.16 9.67
CA MET A 9 11.54 -6.03 8.95
C MET A 9 10.94 -4.63 9.11
N TRP A 10 10.94 -4.11 10.34
CA TRP A 10 10.44 -2.77 10.63
C TRP A 10 11.23 -1.69 9.89
N GLN A 11 12.57 -1.77 9.92
CA GLN A 11 13.44 -0.85 9.18
C GLN A 11 13.16 -0.89 7.68
N ALA A 12 13.00 -2.08 7.08
CA ALA A 12 12.65 -2.23 5.67
C ALA A 12 11.26 -1.67 5.34
N MET A 13 10.27 -1.87 6.23
CA MET A 13 8.95 -1.29 6.07
C MET A 13 8.98 0.24 6.14
N ASN A 14 9.71 0.82 7.08
CA ASN A 14 9.74 2.26 7.31
C ASN A 14 10.61 3.03 6.30
N SER A 15 11.56 2.35 5.66
CA SER A 15 12.43 2.92 4.61
C SER A 15 11.87 2.76 3.19
N ILE A 16 10.68 2.16 3.04
CA ILE A 16 10.13 1.89 1.71
C ILE A 16 9.72 3.19 1.00
N GLU A 17 10.37 3.45 -0.13
CA GLU A 17 9.98 4.54 -1.02
C GLU A 17 9.02 4.02 -2.09
N LEU A 18 7.81 4.57 -2.11
CA LEU A 18 6.72 4.15 -2.99
C LEU A 18 6.10 5.35 -3.71
N ASP A 19 6.11 5.31 -5.03
CA ASP A 19 5.48 6.35 -5.86
C ASP A 19 3.97 6.41 -5.63
N ASN A 20 3.43 7.61 -5.41
CA ASN A 20 2.01 7.84 -5.12
C ASN A 20 1.51 7.35 -3.75
N TRP A 21 2.43 7.05 -2.83
CA TRP A 21 2.10 6.72 -1.45
C TRP A 21 2.65 7.76 -0.48
N SER A 22 2.00 7.88 0.67
CA SER A 22 2.49 8.63 1.82
C SER A 22 2.26 7.83 3.10
N VAL A 23 3.18 7.91 4.05
CA VAL A 23 2.98 7.35 5.38
C VAL A 23 1.98 8.20 6.14
N ALA A 24 0.89 7.59 6.60
CA ALA A 24 -0.12 8.24 7.43
C ALA A 24 0.14 8.02 8.92
N SER A 25 0.64 6.83 9.28
CA SER A 25 0.97 6.44 10.66
C SER A 25 2.00 5.31 10.64
N ALA A 26 2.85 5.27 11.66
CA ALA A 26 3.84 4.23 11.90
C ALA A 26 3.82 3.86 13.39
N ASP A 27 3.66 2.58 13.68
CA ASP A 27 3.67 1.99 15.03
C ASP A 27 4.63 0.79 15.05
N GLU A 28 5.80 0.99 15.64
CA GLU A 28 6.85 -0.02 15.76
C GLU A 28 6.49 -1.14 16.75
N ASP A 29 5.79 -0.81 17.83
CA ASP A 29 5.40 -1.75 18.86
C ASP A 29 4.47 -2.81 18.26
N SER A 30 3.47 -2.36 17.51
CA SER A 30 2.52 -3.21 16.79
C SER A 30 3.06 -3.74 15.46
N CYS A 31 4.21 -3.25 14.99
CA CYS A 31 4.75 -3.47 13.64
C CYS A 31 3.74 -3.17 12.53
N ILE A 32 3.12 -1.98 12.59
CA ILE A 32 2.09 -1.52 11.65
C ILE A 32 2.53 -0.21 11.00
N LEU A 33 2.47 -0.17 9.68
CA LEU A 33 2.65 1.02 8.87
C LEU A 33 1.35 1.27 8.09
N ILE A 34 0.74 2.44 8.31
CA ILE A 34 -0.44 2.87 7.56
C ILE A 34 0.02 3.71 6.39
N LEU A 35 -0.28 3.24 5.19
CA LEU A 35 0.10 3.84 3.92
C LEU A 35 -1.15 4.40 3.25
N LYS A 36 -1.08 5.64 2.80
CA LYS A 36 -2.14 6.29 2.02
C LYS A 36 -1.74 6.31 0.55
N TYR A 37 -2.52 5.63 -0.28
CA TYR A 37 -2.37 5.66 -1.73
C TYR A 37 -3.16 6.82 -2.32
N ASN A 38 -2.53 7.53 -3.24
CA ASN A 38 -3.13 8.61 -4.00
C ASN A 38 -3.09 8.28 -5.49
N ASP A 39 -4.20 7.83 -6.07
CA ASP A 39 -4.25 7.49 -7.50
C ASP A 39 -4.24 8.77 -8.36
N GLN A 40 -3.04 9.28 -8.66
CA GLN A 40 -2.86 10.47 -9.49
C GLN A 40 -3.44 10.26 -10.90
N ALA A 41 -3.30 9.07 -11.47
CA ALA A 41 -3.85 8.75 -12.79
C ALA A 41 -5.39 8.73 -12.79
N ALA A 42 -6.03 8.33 -11.70
CA ALA A 42 -7.48 8.49 -11.54
C ALA A 42 -7.86 9.98 -11.47
N ARG A 43 -7.14 10.81 -10.70
CA ARG A 43 -7.39 12.26 -10.61
C ARG A 43 -7.20 12.99 -11.93
N GLU A 44 -6.17 12.65 -12.71
CA GLU A 44 -5.95 13.21 -14.04
C GLU A 44 -7.09 12.83 -15.00
N ARG A 45 -7.55 11.57 -14.96
CA ARG A 45 -8.71 11.12 -15.72
C ARG A 45 -9.99 11.81 -15.27
N GLU A 46 -10.16 12.09 -13.98
CA GLU A 46 -11.30 12.84 -13.46
C GLU A 46 -11.30 14.29 -13.97
N ASN A 47 -10.16 14.99 -13.89
CA ASN A 47 -10.01 16.36 -14.37
C ASN A 47 -10.23 16.48 -15.88
N ALA A 48 -9.69 15.53 -16.67
CA ALA A 48 -9.87 15.52 -18.12
C ALA A 48 -11.30 15.18 -18.55
N ASN A 49 -12.04 14.42 -17.75
CA ASN A 49 -13.41 14.00 -18.05
C ASN A 49 -14.48 14.78 -17.29
N PHE A 50 -14.13 15.74 -16.42
CA PHE A 50 -15.09 16.59 -15.69
C PHE A 50 -16.06 17.29 -16.65
N ILE A 51 -15.58 17.79 -17.79
CA ILE A 51 -16.44 18.41 -18.82
C ILE A 51 -17.30 17.36 -19.57
N LYS A 52 -16.82 16.12 -19.72
CA LYS A 52 -17.54 15.03 -20.43
C LYS A 52 -18.55 14.29 -19.56
N LYS A 53 -18.36 14.26 -18.23
CA LYS A 53 -19.24 13.61 -17.24
C LYS A 53 -20.62 14.25 -17.11
N LEU A 54 -20.79 15.52 -17.53
CA LEU A 54 -22.12 16.13 -17.62
C LEU A 54 -23.07 15.38 -18.60
N PHE A 55 -22.55 14.51 -19.48
CA PHE A 55 -23.34 13.83 -20.50
C PHE A 55 -23.09 12.32 -20.66
N THR A 56 -22.25 11.68 -19.83
CA THR A 56 -21.94 10.24 -19.99
C THR A 56 -21.94 9.45 -18.68
N ARG A 57 -22.60 8.28 -18.71
CA ARG A 57 -22.81 7.34 -17.59
C ARG A 57 -21.47 6.84 -16.99
N ASP A 58 -21.33 7.00 -15.67
CA ASP A 58 -20.14 6.78 -14.81
C ASP A 58 -19.47 5.38 -14.78
N LYS A 59 -19.74 4.48 -15.72
CA LYS A 59 -19.47 3.04 -15.54
C LYS A 59 -18.01 2.59 -15.61
N TYR A 60 -17.04 3.47 -15.86
CA TYR A 60 -15.63 3.07 -16.07
C TYR A 60 -14.61 3.76 -15.15
N TYR A 61 -15.05 4.52 -14.15
CA TYR A 61 -14.14 5.13 -13.19
C TYR A 61 -13.87 4.17 -12.01
N SER A 62 -12.60 3.83 -11.79
CA SER A 62 -12.16 3.10 -10.59
C SER A 62 -11.07 3.94 -9.92
N ASP A 63 -11.43 4.55 -8.81
CA ASP A 63 -10.51 5.22 -7.90
C ASP A 63 -10.04 4.21 -6.86
N TYR A 64 -8.71 4.05 -6.75
CA TYR A 64 -8.09 3.16 -5.78
C TYR A 64 -7.46 3.91 -4.62
N SER A 65 -7.65 5.22 -4.53
CA SER A 65 -7.17 6.04 -3.41
C SER A 65 -7.76 5.53 -2.10
N GLY A 66 -6.93 5.51 -1.05
CA GLY A 66 -7.37 5.02 0.25
C GLY A 66 -6.22 4.74 1.20
N GLU A 67 -6.58 4.30 2.40
CA GLU A 67 -5.63 3.89 3.43
C GLU A 67 -5.50 2.37 3.49
N TYR A 68 -4.25 1.94 3.60
CA TYR A 68 -3.83 0.56 3.57
C TYR A 68 -2.90 0.29 4.74
N LYS A 69 -2.88 -0.96 5.17
CA LYS A 69 -2.11 -1.43 6.30
C LYS A 69 -1.04 -2.41 5.82
N LEU A 70 0.22 -2.05 6.05
CA LEU A 70 1.35 -2.96 5.96
C LEU A 70 1.73 -3.36 7.38
N SER A 71 1.60 -4.63 7.73
CA SER A 71 1.89 -5.14 9.08
C SER A 71 2.90 -6.27 9.04
N CYS A 72 3.75 -6.40 10.05
CA CYS A 72 4.59 -7.58 10.21
C CYS A 72 4.21 -8.44 11.43
N GLN A 73 4.39 -9.75 11.30
CA GLN A 73 4.16 -10.70 12.39
C GLN A 73 5.29 -11.74 12.42
N GLN A 74 5.88 -11.92 13.60
CA GLN A 74 6.85 -12.97 13.84
C GLN A 74 6.16 -14.34 13.93
N GLN A 75 6.63 -15.31 13.16
CA GLN A 75 6.20 -16.70 13.15
C GLN A 75 7.42 -17.61 13.27
N GLY A 76 7.79 -17.97 14.49
CA GLY A 76 9.02 -18.71 14.75
C GLY A 76 10.26 -17.85 14.48
N SER A 77 11.16 -18.34 13.62
CA SER A 77 12.38 -17.62 13.21
C SER A 77 12.18 -16.66 12.03
N ILE A 78 10.95 -16.53 11.51
CA ILE A 78 10.66 -15.72 10.32
C ILE A 78 9.67 -14.61 10.65
N THR A 79 9.89 -13.42 10.12
CA THR A 79 8.91 -12.32 10.17
C THR A 79 8.17 -12.22 8.85
N LYS A 80 6.84 -12.36 8.88
CA LYS A 80 5.97 -12.24 7.70
C LYS A 80 5.38 -10.84 7.63
N ALA A 81 5.51 -10.19 6.48
CA ALA A 81 4.75 -8.98 6.17
C ALA A 81 3.42 -9.32 5.50
N LYS A 82 2.38 -8.54 5.79
CA LYS A 82 1.03 -8.62 5.22
C LYS A 82 0.62 -7.23 4.78
N PHE A 83 0.10 -7.13 3.56
CA PHE A 83 -0.50 -5.90 3.04
C PHE A 83 -2.01 -6.09 2.85
N ALA A 84 -2.82 -5.17 3.36
CA ALA A 84 -4.27 -5.20 3.30
C ALA A 84 -4.86 -3.79 3.32
N LYS A 85 -6.17 -3.68 3.13
CA LYS A 85 -6.89 -2.44 3.48
C LYS A 85 -6.93 -2.27 5.00
N ILE A 86 -7.29 -1.06 5.46
CA ILE A 86 -7.40 -0.77 6.90
C ILE A 86 -8.43 -1.65 7.62
N ASP A 87 -9.47 -2.10 6.90
CA ASP A 87 -10.52 -3.03 7.36
C ASP A 87 -10.11 -4.52 7.29
N ASP A 88 -8.82 -4.79 7.06
CA ASP A 88 -8.24 -6.13 6.85
C ASP A 88 -8.73 -6.90 5.62
N SER A 89 -9.59 -6.30 4.79
CA SER A 89 -9.98 -6.90 3.51
C SER A 89 -8.82 -6.87 2.50
N ALA A 90 -8.90 -7.75 1.50
CA ALA A 90 -7.86 -7.87 0.49
C ALA A 90 -7.70 -6.55 -0.29
N ALA A 91 -6.45 -6.07 -0.36
CA ALA A 91 -6.09 -5.00 -1.27
C ALA A 91 -6.18 -5.50 -2.73
N LYS A 92 -6.23 -4.56 -3.69
CA LYS A 92 -6.13 -4.92 -5.10
C LYS A 92 -4.73 -5.47 -5.38
N THR A 93 -4.67 -6.53 -6.18
CA THR A 93 -3.44 -7.28 -6.46
C THR A 93 -2.30 -6.38 -6.92
N PHE A 94 -2.56 -5.46 -7.86
CA PHE A 94 -1.50 -4.56 -8.36
C PHE A 94 -0.91 -3.63 -7.28
N LEU A 95 -1.72 -3.18 -6.31
CA LEU A 95 -1.23 -2.37 -5.19
C LEU A 95 -0.39 -3.23 -4.23
N ALA A 96 -0.87 -4.43 -3.93
CA ALA A 96 -0.16 -5.39 -3.11
C ALA A 96 1.18 -5.77 -3.73
N ASP A 97 1.21 -6.07 -5.03
CA ASP A 97 2.43 -6.43 -5.76
C ASP A 97 3.44 -5.28 -5.75
N ASN A 98 2.99 -4.04 -5.97
CA ASN A 98 3.85 -2.85 -5.93
C ASN A 98 4.53 -2.68 -4.57
N VAL A 99 3.75 -2.70 -3.48
CA VAL A 99 4.27 -2.54 -2.11
C VAL A 99 5.17 -3.71 -1.73
N MET A 100 4.73 -4.94 -1.98
CA MET A 100 5.47 -6.13 -1.57
C MET A 100 6.77 -6.29 -2.36
N THR A 101 6.78 -6.02 -3.67
CA THR A 101 8.01 -6.08 -4.49
C THR A 101 9.05 -5.09 -3.99
N LYS A 102 8.63 -3.87 -3.67
CA LYS A 102 9.53 -2.83 -3.12
C LYS A 102 10.04 -3.19 -1.73
N LEU A 103 9.22 -3.80 -0.89
CA LEU A 103 9.65 -4.33 0.41
C LEU A 103 10.66 -5.47 0.25
N TYR A 104 10.42 -6.40 -0.69
CA TYR A 104 11.34 -7.51 -0.95
C TYR A 104 12.71 -7.02 -1.42
N GLY A 105 12.75 -5.97 -2.25
CA GLY A 105 14.01 -5.36 -2.70
C GLY A 105 14.85 -4.69 -1.59
N GLN A 106 14.32 -4.52 -0.37
CA GLN A 106 15.11 -4.04 0.78
C GLN A 106 16.02 -5.13 1.39
N PHE A 107 15.86 -6.38 0.97
CA PHE A 107 16.59 -7.54 1.53
C PHE A 107 17.47 -8.24 0.49
N GLU A 108 17.60 -7.67 -0.71
CA GLU A 108 18.53 -8.12 -1.77
C GLU A 108 19.84 -7.33 -1.68
#